data_AF-A0A0C2F9W7-F1
#
_entry.id   AF-A0A0C2F9W7-F1
#
_cell.length_a   1.000
_cell.length_b   1.000
_cell.length_c   1.000
_cell.angle_alpha   90.00
_cell.angle_beta   90.00
_cell.angle_gamma   90.00
#
_symmetry.space_group_name_H-M   'P 1'
#
loop_
_entity.id
_entity.type
_entity.pdbx_description
1 polymer ?
#
loop_
_entity_poly.entity_id
_entity_poly.type
_entity_poly.pdbx_seq_one_letter_code
_entity_poly.pdbx_strand_id
1 'polypeptide(L)'
;MWNVGDVSKDVLSSIENALVSMAQYLHRAESERGGTVFSEILSRTMQRKLVSLLCFQIVEEEGRSRALKTSRAIAERIMTELLLSQQNSGSLSTHLWTAVRARGCQFLGPAMQEDVLKLILLALDKGALIARKTLV
;
A
#
# COMPACT_ATOMS: atom_id res chain seq x y z
N MET A 1 -16.84 29.02 -2.33
CA MET A 1 -16.16 29.16 -1.03
C MET A 1 -16.91 28.26 -0.07
N TRP A 2 -16.38 27.08 0.25
CA TRP A 2 -17.04 26.17 1.18
C TRP A 2 -16.91 26.80 2.57
N ASN A 3 -18.03 27.20 3.18
CA ASN A 3 -18.05 27.54 4.60
C ASN A 3 -17.78 26.24 5.36
N VAL A 4 -16.54 26.05 5.78
CA VAL A 4 -16.14 25.00 6.71
C VAL A 4 -16.79 25.35 8.03
N GLY A 5 -18.04 24.91 8.18
CA GLY A 5 -18.78 25.01 9.41
C GLY A 5 -17.95 24.43 10.54
N ASP A 6 -17.96 25.11 11.67
CA ASP A 6 -17.39 24.67 12.93
C ASP A 6 -17.73 23.18 13.13
N VAL A 7 -16.71 22.32 13.11
CA VAL A 7 -16.92 20.87 13.23
C VAL A 7 -17.52 20.64 14.61
N SER A 8 -18.70 20.03 14.67
CA SER A 8 -19.38 19.80 15.96
C SER A 8 -18.43 19.15 16.96
N LYS A 9 -18.42 19.66 18.19
CA LYS A 9 -17.60 19.13 19.29
C LYS A 9 -17.81 17.63 19.49
N ASP A 10 -19.02 17.14 19.24
CA ASP A 10 -19.34 15.71 19.34
C ASP A 10 -18.56 14.86 18.33
N VAL A 11 -18.35 15.39 17.11
CA VAL A 11 -17.58 14.72 16.06
C VAL A 11 -16.10 14.70 16.43
N LEU A 12 -15.56 15.81 16.92
CA LEU A 12 -14.16 15.86 17.37
C LEU A 12 -13.92 14.90 18.53
N SER A 13 -14.84 14.83 19.50
CA SER A 13 -14.77 13.86 20.60
C SER A 13 -14.82 12.41 20.11
N SER A 14 -15.67 12.11 19.13
CA SER A 14 -15.72 10.78 18.51
C SER A 14 -14.39 10.41 17.83
N ILE A 15 -13.76 11.35 17.10
CA ILE A 15 -12.46 11.13 16.47
C ILE A 15 -11.37 10.90 17.52
N GLU A 16 -11.35 11.72 18.59
CA GLU A 16 -10.40 11.58 19.68
C GLU A 16 -10.51 10.21 20.35
N ASN A 17 -11.72 9.75 20.67
CA ASN A 17 -11.95 8.43 21.24
C ASN A 17 -11.44 7.30 20.34
N ALA A 18 -11.62 7.42 19.02
CA ALA A 18 -11.09 6.44 18.06
C ALA A 18 -9.55 6.46 18.02
N LEU A 19 -8.94 7.65 18.05
CA LEU A 19 -7.47 7.80 18.11
C LEU A 19 -6.90 7.20 19.39
N VAL A 20 -7.55 7.43 20.54
CA VAL A 20 -7.16 6.84 21.83
C VAL A 20 -7.26 5.32 21.79
N SER A 21 -8.35 4.77 21.23
CA SER A 21 -8.49 3.32 21.08
C SER A 21 -7.38 2.72 20.21
N MET A 22 -7.04 3.36 19.09
CA MET A 22 -5.93 2.89 18.24
C MET A 22 -4.57 3.04 18.94
N ALA A 23 -4.36 4.07 19.76
CA ALA A 23 -3.11 4.26 20.50
C ALA A 23 -2.82 3.12 21.48
N GLN A 24 -3.82 2.36 21.94
CA GLN A 24 -3.64 1.21 22.83
C GLN A 24 -2.79 0.09 22.22
N TYR A 25 -2.64 0.04 20.89
CA TYR A 25 -1.75 -0.90 20.22
C TYR A 25 -0.26 -0.52 20.31
N LEU A 26 0.06 0.65 20.86
CA LEU A 26 1.42 1.16 21.02
C LEU A 26 1.83 1.13 22.50
N HIS A 27 2.97 0.54 22.78
CA HIS A 27 3.59 0.47 24.10
C HIS A 27 4.84 1.35 24.14
N ARG A 28 5.12 1.95 25.29
CA ARG A 28 6.33 2.73 25.50
C ARG A 28 7.54 1.81 25.41
N ALA A 29 8.51 2.18 24.58
CA ALA A 29 9.86 1.63 24.61
C ALA A 29 10.81 2.66 25.23
N GLU A 30 11.84 2.17 25.92
CA GLU A 30 12.93 3.00 26.41
C GLU A 30 13.92 3.29 25.28
N SER A 31 14.35 4.54 25.16
CA SER A 31 15.41 4.93 24.24
C SER A 31 16.18 6.12 24.80
N GLU A 32 17.50 6.07 24.66
CA GLU A 32 18.41 7.13 25.11
C GLU A 32 18.19 8.48 24.38
N ARG A 33 17.51 8.48 23.22
CA ARG A 33 17.28 9.66 22.38
C ARG A 33 15.84 10.19 22.39
N GLY A 34 15.02 9.78 23.36
CA GLY A 34 13.65 10.26 23.55
C GLY A 34 12.62 9.14 23.69
N GLY A 35 11.33 9.51 23.74
CA GLY A 35 10.24 8.54 23.82
C GLY A 35 10.08 7.76 22.52
N THR A 36 10.19 6.44 22.59
CA THR A 36 9.89 5.54 21.47
C THR A 36 8.66 4.72 21.80
N VAL A 37 7.95 4.27 20.78
CA VAL A 37 6.84 3.34 20.92
C VAL A 37 7.07 2.11 20.05
N PHE A 38 6.56 0.97 20.50
CA PHE A 38 6.60 -0.27 19.77
C PHE A 38 5.25 -1.00 19.89
N SER A 39 5.06 -2.01 19.05
CA SER A 39 3.92 -2.92 19.12
C SER A 39 4.40 -4.32 18.77
N GLU A 40 3.94 -5.32 19.52
CA GLU A 40 4.22 -6.74 19.22
C GLU A 40 3.30 -7.28 18.13
N ILE A 41 2.14 -6.65 17.93
CA ILE A 41 1.08 -7.11 17.03
C ILE A 41 1.16 -6.38 15.70
N LEU A 42 1.42 -5.07 15.72
CA LEU A 42 1.46 -4.26 14.51
C LEU A 42 2.83 -4.34 13.84
N SER A 43 2.86 -4.44 12.51
CA SER A 43 4.10 -4.31 11.75
C SER A 43 4.74 -2.93 11.94
N ARG A 44 6.07 -2.82 11.76
CA ARG A 44 6.78 -1.53 11.84
C ARG A 44 6.21 -0.47 10.88
N THR A 45 5.69 -0.88 9.73
CA THR A 45 5.05 0.04 8.77
C THR A 45 3.73 0.57 9.31
N MET A 46 2.93 -0.31 9.94
CA MET A 46 1.67 0.07 10.57
C MET A 46 1.90 1.01 11.75
N GLN A 47 2.85 0.69 12.63
CA GLN A 47 3.24 1.52 13.78
C GLN A 47 3.60 2.95 13.34
N ARG A 48 4.43 3.11 12.30
CA ARG A 48 4.80 4.43 11.77
C ARG A 48 3.60 5.24 11.28
N LYS A 49 2.65 4.60 10.59
CA LYS A 49 1.45 5.28 10.09
C LYS A 49 0.52 5.69 11.23
N LEU A 50 0.35 4.82 12.22
CA LEU A 50 -0.45 5.10 13.40
C LEU A 50 0.15 6.26 14.21
N VAL A 51 1.46 6.25 14.47
CA VAL A 51 2.14 7.37 15.14
C VAL A 51 1.94 8.67 14.36
N SER A 52 2.11 8.64 13.03
CA SER A 52 1.86 9.83 12.21
C SER A 52 0.43 10.34 12.33
N LEU A 53 -0.57 9.45 12.39
CA LEU A 53 -1.97 9.82 12.54
C LEU A 53 -2.23 10.51 13.88
N LEU A 54 -1.66 9.97 14.97
CA LEU A 54 -1.80 10.51 16.34
C LEU A 54 -1.17 11.91 16.49
N CYS A 55 -0.20 12.27 15.65
CA CYS A 55 0.45 13.58 15.71
C CYS A 55 -0.30 14.71 14.98
N PHE A 56 -1.37 14.43 14.23
CA PHE A 56 -2.08 15.48 13.49
C PHE A 56 -3.03 16.29 14.38
N GLN A 57 -3.07 17.61 14.17
CA GLN A 57 -3.99 18.51 14.86
C GLN A 57 -5.38 18.47 14.23
N ILE A 58 -6.27 17.63 14.76
CA ILE A 58 -7.63 17.42 14.23
C ILE A 58 -8.52 18.67 14.36
N VAL A 59 -8.19 19.59 15.27
CA VAL A 59 -8.87 20.89 15.40
C VAL A 59 -8.63 21.77 14.16
N GLU A 60 -7.49 21.60 13.49
CA GLU A 60 -7.13 22.33 12.27
C GLU A 60 -7.58 21.59 11.00
N GLU A 61 -8.03 22.32 9.99
CA GLU A 61 -8.46 21.74 8.71
C GLU A 61 -7.34 20.97 8.02
N GLU A 62 -6.11 21.50 8.04
CA GLU A 62 -4.97 20.83 7.45
C GLU A 62 -4.64 19.52 8.17
N GLY A 63 -4.75 19.50 9.50
CA GLY A 63 -4.58 18.27 10.28
C GLY A 63 -5.65 17.23 9.97
N ARG A 64 -6.93 17.64 9.80
CA ARG A 64 -8.00 16.73 9.35
C ARG A 64 -7.74 16.16 7.95
N SER A 65 -7.30 17.00 7.02
CA SER A 65 -6.99 16.56 5.65
C SER A 65 -5.86 15.53 5.63
N ARG A 66 -4.79 15.75 6.41
CA ARG A 66 -3.69 14.80 6.58
C ARG A 66 -4.13 13.53 7.29
N ALA A 67 -4.94 13.64 8.35
CA ALA A 67 -5.50 12.51 9.07
C ALA A 67 -6.33 11.61 8.13
N LEU A 68 -7.20 12.18 7.31
CA LEU A 68 -8.01 11.41 6.35
C LEU A 68 -7.13 10.62 5.37
N LYS A 69 -6.10 11.26 4.80
CA LYS A 69 -5.15 10.61 3.89
C LYS A 69 -4.40 9.46 4.58
N THR A 70 -3.93 9.69 5.81
CA THR A 70 -3.21 8.67 6.57
C THR A 70 -4.13 7.52 7.01
N SER A 71 -5.38 7.80 7.39
CA SER A 71 -6.38 6.77 7.70
C SER A 71 -6.66 5.88 6.49
N ARG A 72 -6.79 6.43 5.28
CA ARG A 72 -6.89 5.63 4.05
C ARG A 72 -5.64 4.75 3.86
N ALA A 73 -4.45 5.33 4.04
CA ALA A 73 -3.20 4.59 3.88
C ALA A 73 -2.99 3.49 4.95
N ILE A 74 -3.60 3.64 6.13
CA ILE A 74 -3.68 2.60 7.15
C ILE A 74 -4.62 1.48 6.67
N ALA A 75 -5.82 1.81 6.18
CA ALA A 75 -6.76 0.81 5.66
C ALA A 75 -6.17 -0.01 4.50
N GLU A 76 -5.50 0.63 3.54
CA GLU A 76 -4.78 -0.04 2.45
C GLU A 76 -3.68 -0.98 2.98
N ARG A 77 -2.99 -0.55 4.04
CA ARG A 77 -1.96 -1.37 4.67
C ARG A 77 -2.55 -2.56 5.41
N ILE A 78 -3.68 -2.40 6.10
CA ILE A 78 -4.42 -3.49 6.76
C ILE A 78 -4.81 -4.54 5.72
N MET A 79 -5.41 -4.12 4.60
CA MET A 79 -5.78 -5.03 3.51
C MET A 79 -4.57 -5.81 2.97
N THR A 80 -3.43 -5.12 2.80
CA THR A 80 -2.19 -5.76 2.35
C THR A 80 -1.68 -6.80 3.35
N GLU A 81 -1.70 -6.49 4.65
CA GLU A 81 -1.23 -7.43 5.69
C GLU A 81 -2.16 -8.64 5.83
N LEU A 82 -3.48 -8.44 5.71
CA LEU A 82 -4.45 -9.53 5.68
C LEU A 82 -4.28 -10.43 4.45
N LEU A 83 -4.02 -9.85 3.28
CA LEU A 83 -3.74 -10.63 2.07
C LEU A 83 -2.46 -11.46 2.25
N LEU A 84 -1.40 -10.86 2.78
CA LEU A 84 -0.13 -11.54 2.99
C LEU A 84 -0.22 -12.63 4.05
N SER A 85 -1.03 -12.47 5.10
CA SER A 85 -1.22 -13.50 6.13
C SER A 85 -1.96 -14.74 5.62
N GLN A 86 -2.81 -14.56 4.60
CA GLN A 86 -3.52 -15.66 3.93
C GLN A 86 -2.73 -16.27 2.76
N GLN A 87 -1.72 -15.57 2.25
CA GLN A 87 -0.97 -16.01 1.07
C GLN A 87 0.02 -17.13 1.41
N ASN A 88 -0.16 -18.31 0.79
CA ASN A 88 0.83 -19.40 0.89
C ASN A 88 2.08 -19.08 0.05
N SER A 89 3.22 -18.86 0.72
CA SER A 89 4.49 -18.51 0.08
C SER A 89 5.02 -19.61 -0.85
N GLY A 90 4.73 -20.88 -0.55
CA GLY A 90 5.21 -22.02 -1.35
C GLY A 90 4.55 -22.14 -2.73
N SER A 91 3.36 -21.57 -2.92
CA SER A 91 2.60 -21.67 -4.18
C SER A 91 2.46 -20.33 -4.92
N LEU A 92 3.06 -19.25 -4.42
CA LEU A 92 2.92 -17.90 -5.01
C LEU A 92 3.31 -17.85 -6.49
N SER A 93 4.50 -18.36 -6.83
CA SER A 93 4.97 -18.40 -8.23
C SER A 93 4.06 -19.25 -9.12
N THR A 94 3.55 -20.37 -8.60
CA THR A 94 2.63 -21.24 -9.33
C THR A 94 1.30 -20.55 -9.62
N HIS A 95 0.72 -19.84 -8.63
CA HIS A 95 -0.49 -19.06 -8.82
C HIS A 95 -0.27 -17.93 -9.82
N LEU A 96 0.85 -17.21 -9.73
CA LEU A 96 1.21 -16.15 -10.67
C LEU A 96 1.26 -16.69 -12.10
N TRP A 97 2.04 -17.75 -12.34
CA TRP A 97 2.20 -18.28 -13.70
C TRP A 97 0.92 -18.92 -14.25
N THR A 98 0.11 -19.51 -13.38
CA THR A 98 -1.23 -19.98 -13.76
C THR A 98 -2.13 -18.82 -14.21
N ALA A 99 -2.13 -17.70 -13.47
CA ALA A 99 -2.91 -16.52 -13.83
C ALA A 99 -2.43 -15.83 -15.12
N VAL A 100 -1.13 -15.88 -15.41
CA VAL A 100 -0.54 -15.39 -16.66
C VAL A 100 -0.99 -16.26 -17.85
N ARG A 101 -0.87 -17.60 -17.73
CA ARG A 101 -1.30 -18.54 -18.78
C ARG A 101 -2.80 -18.52 -19.03
N ALA A 102 -3.61 -18.33 -17.98
CA ALA A 102 -5.07 -18.20 -18.12
C ALA A 102 -5.51 -17.01 -19.00
N ARG A 103 -4.62 -16.04 -19.24
CA ARG A 103 -4.85 -14.89 -20.14
C ARG A 103 -4.23 -15.08 -21.53
N GLY A 104 -3.73 -16.27 -21.85
CA GLY A 104 -3.03 -16.55 -23.11
C GLY A 104 -1.63 -15.93 -23.18
N CYS A 105 -1.08 -15.52 -22.05
CA CYS A 105 0.27 -14.94 -21.96
C CYS A 105 1.26 -15.96 -21.38
N GLN A 106 2.56 -15.70 -21.56
CA GLN A 106 3.62 -16.51 -21.00
C GLN A 106 4.83 -15.64 -20.62
N PHE A 107 5.52 -16.02 -19.55
CA PHE A 107 6.84 -15.54 -19.22
C PHE A 107 7.84 -16.68 -19.47
N LEU A 108 8.82 -16.44 -20.33
CA LEU A 108 9.77 -17.47 -20.78
C LEU A 108 10.99 -17.64 -19.86
N GLY A 109 11.02 -16.91 -18.74
CA GLY A 109 12.21 -16.77 -17.89
C GLY A 109 12.99 -15.50 -18.23
N PRO A 110 13.82 -14.97 -17.31
CA PRO A 110 14.41 -13.63 -17.45
C PRO A 110 15.19 -13.42 -18.76
N ALA A 111 16.15 -14.28 -19.07
CA ALA A 111 16.99 -14.14 -20.25
C ALA A 111 16.19 -14.27 -21.56
N MET A 112 15.39 -15.32 -21.68
CA MET A 112 14.62 -15.58 -22.90
C MET A 112 13.54 -14.51 -23.14
N GLN A 113 12.90 -14.02 -22.07
CA GLN A 113 11.94 -12.93 -22.18
C GLN A 113 12.60 -11.64 -22.66
N GLU A 114 13.79 -11.33 -22.14
CA GLU A 114 14.57 -10.16 -22.56
C GLU A 114 14.93 -10.24 -24.05
N ASP A 115 15.44 -11.39 -24.51
CA ASP A 115 15.84 -11.60 -25.90
C ASP A 115 14.66 -11.49 -26.86
N VAL A 116 13.52 -12.12 -26.53
CA VAL A 116 12.29 -12.01 -27.34
C VAL A 116 11.81 -10.57 -27.43
N LEU A 117 11.83 -9.81 -26.34
CA LEU A 117 11.43 -8.40 -26.36
C LEU A 117 12.37 -7.54 -27.22
N LYS A 118 13.69 -7.80 -27.18
CA LYS A 118 14.66 -7.12 -28.06
C LYS A 118 14.42 -7.43 -29.54
N LEU A 119 14.11 -8.68 -29.87
CA LEU A 119 13.80 -9.09 -31.24
C LEU A 119 12.51 -8.45 -31.76
N ILE A 120 11.46 -8.40 -30.94
CA ILE A 120 10.22 -7.69 -31.28
C ILE A 120 10.49 -6.21 -31.52
N LEU A 121 11.28 -5.57 -30.65
CA LEU A 121 11.67 -4.18 -30.82
C LEU A 121 12.42 -3.97 -32.14
N LEU A 122 13.41 -4.82 -32.45
CA LEU A 122 14.16 -4.75 -33.70
C LEU A 122 13.26 -4.92 -34.94
N ALA A 123 12.30 -5.84 -34.89
CA ALA A 123 11.41 -6.13 -36.01
C ALA A 123 10.38 -5.02 -36.25
N LEU A 124 9.90 -4.37 -35.19
CA LEU A 124 8.91 -3.30 -35.24
C LEU A 124 9.54 -1.90 -35.23
N ASP A 125 10.88 -1.82 -35.12
CA ASP A 125 11.60 -0.56 -35.12
C ASP A 125 11.27 0.25 -36.38
N LYS A 126 11.15 1.57 -36.23
CA LYS A 126 10.74 2.51 -37.29
C LYS A 126 9.32 2.33 -37.83
N GLY A 127 8.44 1.67 -37.07
CA GLY A 127 6.99 1.64 -37.35
C GLY A 127 6.56 0.62 -38.40
N ALA A 128 7.30 -0.48 -38.53
CA ALA A 128 6.95 -1.56 -39.45
C ALA A 128 5.58 -2.17 -39.12
N LEU A 129 4.75 -2.37 -40.15
CA LEU A 129 3.42 -2.99 -40.01
C LEU A 129 3.51 -4.49 -40.35
N ILE A 130 3.75 -5.31 -39.34
CA ILE A 130 3.94 -6.76 -39.49
C ILE A 130 2.71 -7.50 -38.94
N ALA A 131 2.16 -8.44 -39.73
CA ALA A 131 1.08 -9.30 -39.27
C ALA A 131 1.57 -10.25 -38.16
N ARG A 132 0.70 -10.59 -37.20
CA ARG A 132 1.07 -11.46 -36.06
C ARG A 132 1.76 -12.75 -36.49
N LYS A 133 1.24 -13.44 -37.51
CA LYS A 133 1.81 -14.71 -38.02
C LYS A 133 3.23 -14.55 -38.58
N THR A 134 3.60 -13.35 -38.99
CA THR A 134 4.93 -13.05 -39.54
C THR A 134 5.90 -12.59 -38.45
N LEU A 135 5.39 -11.97 -37.38
CA LEU A 135 6.18 -11.54 -36.22
C LEU A 135 6.50 -12.71 -35.27
N VAL A 136 5.53 -13.62 -35.10
CA VAL A 136 5.63 -14.83 -34.26
C VAL A 136 6.27 -15.95 -35.07
#